data_AF-A0A2V6FS10-F1
#
_entry.id   AF-A0A2V6FS10-F1
#
_cell.length_a   1.000
_cell.length_b   1.000
_cell.length_c   1.000
_cell.angle_alpha   90.00
_cell.angle_beta   90.00
_cell.angle_gamma   90.00
#
_symmetry.space_group_name_H-M   'P 1'
#
loop_
_entity.id
_entity.type
_entity.pdbx_description
1 polymer ?
#
loop_
_entity_poly.entity_id
_entity_poly.type
_entity_poly.pdbx_seq_one_letter_code
_entity_poly.pdbx_strand_id
1 'polypeptide(L)'
;MSHRPTSRSLQSVQSTNSVLMIRPSRFYPNPETAADNAFQSRGDFSVDALSAAARNEFDNAVQTLRDAGVKVHVFEDTVEPEKPDAVFPNNWISTYHDGRVALFPMYSELRRRERRHDIIEGLRKSYKITEVIDYSGFEKQGCCLEGTGSLVLDHLKKVAYVSLSNRSNPSVVRRFADDFHYEPVTFTSTDSVGRPIYHTNVMMCVGTDFAVVGLDLIPNESERRKVRERLEAGGRQIIELTPEQVANFAGNAIELCNSSGGQKLLVLSTRALSILQPDQLTILTSFVRLVPVTIPTIELGGGSARCMIATIHLPAL
;
A
#
# COMPACT_ATOMS: atom_id res chain seq x y z
N MET A 1 22.57 -31.78 29.32
CA MET A 1 22.84 -31.02 28.09
C MET A 1 21.54 -30.38 27.64
N SER A 2 21.36 -29.10 27.93
CA SER A 2 20.14 -28.34 27.62
C SER A 2 20.27 -27.79 26.20
N HIS A 3 19.54 -28.36 25.24
CA HIS A 3 19.36 -27.74 23.93
C HIS A 3 18.54 -26.46 24.09
N ARG A 4 19.21 -25.31 24.02
CA ARG A 4 18.55 -24.05 23.71
C ARG A 4 17.95 -24.16 22.30
N PRO A 5 16.68 -23.78 22.08
CA PRO A 5 16.18 -23.61 20.72
C PRO A 5 17.02 -22.50 20.07
N THR A 6 17.71 -22.84 18.99
CA THR A 6 18.29 -21.84 18.10
C THR A 6 17.17 -20.92 17.64
N SER A 7 17.22 -19.66 18.08
CA SER A 7 16.44 -18.55 17.52
C SER A 7 16.55 -18.62 15.99
N ARG A 8 15.49 -19.08 15.30
CA ARG A 8 15.33 -18.79 13.88
C ARG A 8 15.43 -17.27 13.78
N SER A 9 16.48 -16.76 13.14
CA SER A 9 16.50 -15.34 12.79
C SER A 9 15.19 -15.07 12.07
N LEU A 10 14.39 -14.13 12.54
CA LEU A 10 13.17 -13.68 11.86
C LEU A 10 13.62 -13.05 10.54
N GLN A 11 13.85 -13.87 9.51
CA GLN A 11 14.17 -13.37 8.19
C GLN A 11 12.95 -12.60 7.71
N SER A 12 13.18 -11.31 7.42
CA SER A 12 12.20 -10.43 6.81
C SER A 12 11.77 -11.07 5.48
N VAL A 13 10.46 -11.25 5.28
CA VAL A 13 9.87 -11.76 4.03
C VAL A 13 9.22 -10.61 3.26
N GLN A 14 9.25 -10.64 1.93
CA GLN A 14 8.64 -9.58 1.12
C GLN A 14 7.12 -9.56 1.21
N SER A 15 6.50 -10.73 1.18
CA SER A 15 5.05 -10.89 1.16
C SER A 15 4.54 -11.65 2.39
N THR A 16 3.26 -11.44 2.71
CA THR A 16 2.54 -12.10 3.80
C THR A 16 1.25 -12.73 3.27
N ASN A 17 0.71 -13.68 4.02
CA ASN A 17 -0.60 -14.28 3.75
C ASN A 17 -1.73 -13.62 4.55
N SER A 18 -1.43 -12.63 5.39
CA SER A 18 -2.39 -12.00 6.28
C SER A 18 -2.51 -10.52 5.99
N VAL A 19 -3.74 -10.02 5.87
CA VAL A 19 -4.01 -8.61 5.55
C VAL A 19 -5.13 -8.05 6.41
N LEU A 20 -5.08 -6.74 6.64
CA LEU A 20 -6.11 -5.91 7.22
C LEU A 20 -6.82 -5.14 6.10
N MET A 21 -8.15 -5.20 6.09
CA MET A 21 -9.01 -4.39 5.22
C MET A 21 -10.14 -3.79 6.06
N ILE A 22 -10.62 -2.60 5.68
CA ILE A 22 -11.69 -1.90 6.38
C ILE A 22 -12.90 -1.77 5.45
N ARG A 23 -14.04 -2.35 5.85
CA ARG A 23 -15.28 -2.23 5.07
C ARG A 23 -15.84 -0.81 5.23
N PRO A 24 -16.03 -0.03 4.15
CA PRO A 24 -16.44 1.36 4.26
C PRO A 24 -17.88 1.52 4.77
N SER A 25 -18.09 2.46 5.69
CA SER A 25 -19.42 2.85 6.13
C SER A 25 -20.03 3.85 5.15
N ARG A 26 -19.28 4.88 4.77
CA ARG A 26 -19.61 5.80 3.68
C ARG A 26 -18.46 5.82 2.68
N PHE A 27 -18.77 6.03 1.41
CA PHE A 27 -17.76 6.16 0.37
C PHE A 27 -18.17 7.21 -0.66
N TYR A 28 -17.26 8.14 -0.92
CA TYR A 28 -17.34 9.11 -2.00
C TYR A 28 -15.94 9.73 -2.23
N PRO A 29 -15.66 10.28 -3.43
CA PRO A 29 -14.41 10.99 -3.68
C PRO A 29 -14.24 12.17 -2.70
N ASN A 30 -13.24 12.12 -1.82
CA ASN A 30 -13.05 13.10 -0.76
C ASN A 30 -12.70 14.52 -1.32
N PRO A 31 -13.51 15.56 -1.05
CA PRO A 31 -13.22 16.90 -1.53
C PRO A 31 -11.88 17.49 -1.03
N GLU A 32 -11.42 17.12 0.17
CA GLU A 32 -10.16 17.63 0.73
C GLU A 32 -8.93 17.15 -0.06
N THR A 33 -9.03 16.01 -0.75
CA THR A 33 -7.94 15.41 -1.51
C THR A 33 -8.02 15.71 -3.01
N ALA A 34 -9.10 16.32 -3.48
CA ALA A 34 -9.33 16.56 -4.92
C ALA A 34 -8.31 17.51 -5.57
N ALA A 35 -7.59 18.30 -4.76
CA ALA A 35 -6.57 19.24 -5.21
C ALA A 35 -5.20 18.57 -5.44
N ASP A 36 -4.88 17.50 -4.70
CA ASP A 36 -3.57 16.84 -4.73
C ASP A 36 -3.62 15.37 -5.19
N ASN A 37 -4.81 14.78 -5.33
CA ASN A 37 -5.02 13.43 -5.88
C ASN A 37 -5.54 13.49 -7.31
N ALA A 38 -4.63 13.47 -8.29
CA ALA A 38 -4.99 13.47 -9.71
C ALA A 38 -5.72 12.19 -10.19
N PHE A 39 -5.71 11.12 -9.39
CA PHE A 39 -6.37 9.85 -9.70
C PHE A 39 -7.84 9.84 -9.26
N GLN A 40 -8.23 10.80 -8.43
CA GLN A 40 -9.59 10.92 -7.94
C GLN A 40 -10.53 11.43 -9.03
N SER A 41 -11.68 10.79 -9.16
CA SER A 41 -12.71 11.22 -10.10
C SER A 41 -13.49 12.42 -9.57
N ARG A 42 -13.96 13.27 -10.50
CA ARG A 42 -14.80 14.43 -10.20
C ARG A 42 -16.20 14.19 -10.77
N GLY A 43 -17.24 14.53 -10.01
CA GLY A 43 -18.62 14.41 -10.47
C GLY A 43 -19.62 14.52 -9.34
N ASP A 44 -20.89 14.70 -9.72
CA ASP A 44 -22.03 14.64 -8.81
C ASP A 44 -22.48 13.19 -8.68
N PHE A 45 -22.30 12.63 -7.50
CA PHE A 45 -22.63 11.24 -7.22
C PHE A 45 -23.65 11.14 -6.08
N SER A 46 -24.55 10.17 -6.16
CA SER A 46 -25.34 9.77 -5.01
C SER A 46 -24.43 9.03 -4.02
N VAL A 47 -24.16 9.66 -2.87
CA VAL A 47 -23.29 9.09 -1.82
C VAL A 47 -23.81 7.73 -1.34
N ASP A 48 -25.14 7.57 -1.23
CA ASP A 48 -25.73 6.31 -0.80
C ASP A 48 -25.53 5.20 -1.83
N ALA A 49 -25.71 5.51 -3.12
CA ALA A 49 -25.48 4.57 -4.20
C ALA A 49 -24.00 4.17 -4.30
N LEU A 50 -23.07 5.14 -4.19
CA LEU A 50 -21.64 4.88 -4.16
C LEU A 50 -21.25 4.02 -2.95
N SER A 51 -21.78 4.34 -1.76
CA SER A 51 -21.48 3.60 -0.54
C SER A 51 -21.95 2.15 -0.64
N ALA A 52 -23.14 1.91 -1.19
CA ALA A 52 -23.65 0.56 -1.43
C ALA A 52 -22.80 -0.21 -2.45
N ALA A 53 -22.44 0.42 -3.57
CA ALA A 53 -21.60 -0.19 -4.60
C ALA A 53 -20.18 -0.49 -4.08
N ALA A 54 -19.54 0.46 -3.38
CA ALA A 54 -18.22 0.28 -2.80
C ALA A 54 -18.18 -0.84 -1.74
N ARG A 55 -19.24 -1.00 -0.93
CA ARG A 55 -19.35 -2.14 0.00
C ARG A 55 -19.45 -3.48 -0.73
N ASN A 56 -20.24 -3.57 -1.79
CA ASN A 56 -20.34 -4.79 -2.59
C ASN A 56 -19.01 -5.13 -3.29
N GLU A 57 -18.33 -4.13 -3.86
CA GLU A 57 -17.00 -4.28 -4.46
C GLU A 57 -15.96 -4.73 -3.42
N PHE A 58 -15.99 -4.13 -2.23
CA PHE A 58 -15.14 -4.52 -1.11
C PHE A 58 -15.35 -5.97 -0.70
N ASP A 59 -16.60 -6.40 -0.49
CA ASP A 59 -16.91 -7.77 -0.06
C ASP A 59 -16.52 -8.79 -1.13
N ASN A 60 -16.70 -8.47 -2.41
CA ASN A 60 -16.22 -9.31 -3.51
C ASN A 60 -14.68 -9.41 -3.55
N ALA A 61 -13.97 -8.30 -3.33
CA ALA A 61 -12.51 -8.28 -3.24
C ALA A 61 -12.00 -9.12 -2.05
N VAL A 62 -12.65 -9.00 -0.89
CA VAL A 62 -12.36 -9.82 0.30
C VAL A 62 -12.55 -11.31 -0.03
N GLN A 63 -13.65 -11.69 -0.69
CA GLN A 63 -13.90 -13.07 -1.06
C GLN A 63 -12.85 -13.59 -2.05
N THR A 64 -12.51 -12.80 -3.06
CA THR A 64 -11.46 -13.15 -4.05
C THR A 64 -10.10 -13.41 -3.38
N LEU A 65 -9.73 -12.59 -2.39
CA LEU A 65 -8.50 -12.79 -1.62
C LEU A 65 -8.57 -14.05 -0.74
N ARG A 66 -9.69 -14.31 -0.08
CA ARG A 66 -9.90 -15.52 0.73
C ARG A 66 -9.85 -16.79 -0.12
N ASP A 67 -10.46 -16.78 -1.29
CA ASP A 67 -10.42 -17.88 -2.25
C ASP A 67 -9.01 -18.11 -2.82
N ALA A 68 -8.18 -17.05 -2.87
CA ALA A 68 -6.76 -17.14 -3.16
C ALA A 68 -5.91 -17.65 -1.99
N GLY A 69 -6.50 -17.93 -0.83
CA GLY A 69 -5.83 -18.44 0.36
C GLY A 69 -5.20 -17.38 1.25
N VAL A 70 -5.59 -16.10 1.09
CA VAL A 70 -5.17 -14.99 1.95
C VAL A 70 -6.09 -14.90 3.18
N LYS A 71 -5.50 -14.78 4.37
CA LYS A 71 -6.22 -14.48 5.61
C LYS A 71 -6.57 -12.99 5.68
N VAL A 72 -7.83 -12.67 5.40
CA VAL A 72 -8.34 -11.30 5.42
C VAL A 72 -9.04 -10.98 6.74
N HIS A 73 -8.45 -10.08 7.53
CA HIS A 73 -9.07 -9.47 8.70
C HIS A 73 -9.87 -8.25 8.27
N VAL A 74 -11.19 -8.35 8.36
CA VAL A 74 -12.10 -7.25 8.05
C VAL A 74 -12.52 -6.56 9.33
N PHE A 75 -12.39 -5.24 9.37
CA PHE A 75 -12.97 -4.39 10.40
C PHE A 75 -14.05 -3.52 9.77
N GLU A 76 -15.17 -3.36 10.46
CA GLU A 76 -16.21 -2.44 10.03
C GLU A 76 -15.78 -1.00 10.29
N ASP A 77 -15.92 -0.13 9.30
CA ASP A 77 -15.91 1.29 9.54
C ASP A 77 -17.13 1.75 10.37
N THR A 78 -17.08 2.97 10.89
CA THR A 78 -18.12 3.59 11.72
C THR A 78 -18.81 4.72 10.96
N VAL A 79 -20.10 4.94 11.23
CA VAL A 79 -20.86 6.06 10.64
C VAL A 79 -20.26 7.40 11.06
N GLU A 80 -19.91 7.54 12.34
CA GLU A 80 -19.31 8.74 12.91
C GLU A 80 -17.95 8.46 13.56
N PRO A 81 -16.94 9.33 13.40
CA PRO A 81 -16.94 10.48 12.49
C PRO A 81 -16.96 10.03 11.03
N GLU A 82 -17.42 10.88 10.13
CA GLU A 82 -17.36 10.61 8.68
C GLU A 82 -15.91 10.39 8.18
N LYS A 83 -15.72 9.31 7.40
CA LYS A 83 -14.43 8.87 6.84
C LYS A 83 -14.59 8.24 5.44
N PRO A 84 -14.71 9.05 4.38
CA PRO A 84 -14.92 8.54 3.01
C PRO A 84 -13.78 7.63 2.51
N ASP A 85 -12.56 7.86 2.97
CA ASP A 85 -11.35 7.12 2.57
C ASP A 85 -11.02 5.96 3.52
N ALA A 86 -11.91 5.60 4.46
CA ALA A 86 -11.66 4.54 5.46
C ALA A 86 -11.29 3.18 4.82
N VAL A 87 -11.72 2.94 3.58
CA VAL A 87 -11.40 1.75 2.79
C VAL A 87 -9.91 1.61 2.47
N PHE A 88 -9.09 2.65 2.68
CA PHE A 88 -7.65 2.67 2.40
C PHE A 88 -6.78 2.68 3.68
N PRO A 89 -6.79 1.59 4.48
CA PRO A 89 -6.06 1.55 5.75
C PRO A 89 -4.54 1.63 5.59
N ASN A 90 -4.03 1.26 4.41
CA ASN A 90 -2.60 1.18 4.13
C ASN A 90 -1.88 2.54 4.30
N ASN A 91 -2.64 3.64 4.30
CA ASN A 91 -2.11 4.99 4.45
C ASN A 91 -1.85 5.40 5.90
N TRP A 92 -2.56 4.82 6.87
CA TRP A 92 -2.43 5.25 8.26
C TRP A 92 -1.82 4.20 9.20
N ILE A 93 -1.79 2.92 8.80
CA ILE A 93 -1.19 1.82 9.58
C ILE A 93 -0.26 0.93 8.75
N SER A 94 0.84 0.49 9.35
CA SER A 94 1.65 -0.63 8.88
C SER A 94 2.14 -1.49 10.03
N THR A 95 2.55 -2.74 9.73
CA THR A 95 2.95 -3.71 10.73
C THR A 95 4.22 -4.45 10.33
N TYR A 96 4.99 -4.94 11.32
CA TYR A 96 6.34 -5.47 11.10
C TYR A 96 6.61 -6.79 11.86
N HIS A 97 7.52 -7.59 11.30
CA HIS A 97 7.94 -8.92 11.80
C HIS A 97 8.53 -8.96 13.21
N ASP A 98 8.96 -7.82 13.75
CA ASP A 98 9.44 -7.68 15.14
C ASP A 98 8.32 -7.36 16.13
N GLY A 99 7.06 -7.36 15.66
CA GLY A 99 5.86 -7.08 16.45
C GLY A 99 5.53 -5.60 16.57
N ARG A 100 6.27 -4.71 15.89
CA ARG A 100 5.98 -3.28 15.92
C ARG A 100 4.87 -2.90 14.95
N VAL A 101 4.09 -1.90 15.32
CA VAL A 101 3.07 -1.25 14.49
C VAL A 101 3.43 0.23 14.34
N ALA A 102 3.31 0.79 13.14
CA ALA A 102 3.45 2.23 12.91
C ALA A 102 2.08 2.86 12.62
N LEU A 103 1.82 4.01 13.23
CA LEU A 103 0.70 4.89 12.91
C LEU A 103 1.21 6.17 12.27
N PHE A 104 0.54 6.62 11.22
CA PHE A 104 1.09 7.61 10.31
C PHE A 104 0.34 8.96 10.31
N PRO A 105 1.07 10.09 10.14
CA PRO A 105 0.48 11.40 10.01
C PRO A 105 -0.11 11.59 8.61
N MET A 106 -1.36 12.07 8.56
CA MET A 106 -2.15 12.20 7.34
C MET A 106 -2.25 13.66 6.91
N TYR A 107 -2.19 13.91 5.59
CA TYR A 107 -2.21 15.28 5.06
C TYR A 107 -3.60 15.92 5.24
N SER A 108 -4.65 15.25 4.75
CA SER A 108 -6.04 15.69 4.93
C SER A 108 -6.49 15.55 6.39
N GLU A 109 -7.22 16.55 6.89
CA GLU A 109 -7.72 16.55 8.26
C GLU A 109 -8.82 15.50 8.48
N LEU A 110 -9.68 15.27 7.48
CA LEU A 110 -10.65 14.17 7.53
C LEU A 110 -9.95 12.83 7.69
N ARG A 111 -8.87 12.61 6.94
CA ARG A 111 -8.13 11.35 6.96
C ARG A 111 -7.43 11.07 8.29
N ARG A 112 -7.10 12.11 9.07
CA ARG A 112 -6.54 11.96 10.43
C ARG A 112 -7.48 11.19 11.37
N ARG A 113 -8.79 11.26 11.11
CA ARG A 113 -9.84 10.57 11.89
C ARG A 113 -9.90 9.07 11.62
N GLU A 114 -9.23 8.57 10.57
CA GLU A 114 -9.20 7.15 10.20
C GLU A 114 -8.38 6.28 11.16
N ARG A 115 -7.43 6.86 11.88
CA ARG A 115 -6.59 6.12 12.84
C ARG A 115 -7.43 5.56 13.97
N ARG A 116 -7.39 4.24 14.14
CA ARG A 116 -8.28 3.51 15.04
C ARG A 116 -7.53 2.53 15.93
N HIS A 117 -7.53 2.82 17.24
CA HIS A 117 -6.90 1.96 18.25
C HIS A 117 -7.62 0.62 18.45
N ASP A 118 -8.94 0.55 18.24
CA ASP A 118 -9.70 -0.68 18.38
C ASP A 118 -9.27 -1.76 17.37
N ILE A 119 -8.77 -1.35 16.19
CA ILE A 119 -8.19 -2.26 15.20
C ILE A 119 -6.90 -2.89 15.72
N ILE A 120 -6.05 -2.10 16.39
CA ILE A 120 -4.80 -2.59 16.99
C ILE A 120 -5.11 -3.61 18.08
N GLU A 121 -6.06 -3.32 18.97
CA GLU A 121 -6.50 -4.25 20.01
C GLU A 121 -7.16 -5.51 19.43
N GLY A 122 -7.86 -5.38 18.29
CA GLY A 122 -8.35 -6.53 17.52
C GLY A 122 -7.21 -7.43 17.03
N LEU A 123 -6.16 -6.84 16.44
CA LEU A 123 -4.98 -7.58 15.97
C LEU A 123 -4.22 -8.25 17.12
N ARG A 124 -4.13 -7.62 18.30
CA ARG A 124 -3.49 -8.21 19.50
C ARG A 124 -4.06 -9.55 19.93
N LYS A 125 -5.30 -9.86 19.54
CA LYS A 125 -5.94 -11.15 19.86
C LYS A 125 -5.37 -12.32 19.05
N SER A 126 -4.72 -12.06 17.92
CA SER A 126 -4.16 -13.07 17.01
C SER A 126 -2.67 -12.93 16.76
N TYR A 127 -2.09 -11.77 17.08
CA TYR A 127 -0.72 -11.42 16.75
C TYR A 127 -0.01 -10.81 17.96
N LYS A 128 1.30 -11.05 18.04
CA LYS A 128 2.17 -10.42 19.02
C LYS A 128 2.49 -8.99 18.58
N ILE A 129 1.93 -8.02 19.29
CA ILE A 129 2.30 -6.61 19.17
C ILE A 129 3.20 -6.24 20.34
N THR A 130 4.43 -5.84 20.05
CA THR A 130 5.46 -5.48 21.04
C THR A 130 5.44 -3.98 21.32
N GLU A 131 5.16 -3.15 20.32
CA GLU A 131 5.19 -1.70 20.41
C GLU A 131 4.28 -1.07 19.34
N VAL A 132 3.72 0.10 19.66
CA VAL A 132 3.03 0.96 18.69
C VAL A 132 3.79 2.29 18.64
N ILE A 133 4.36 2.61 17.47
CA ILE A 133 5.07 3.85 17.22
C ILE A 133 4.12 4.79 16.48
N ASP A 134 3.75 5.89 17.14
CA ASP A 134 2.79 6.86 16.59
C ASP A 134 3.48 8.13 16.09
N TYR A 135 3.47 8.31 14.77
CA TYR A 135 4.04 9.48 14.10
C TYR A 135 3.02 10.62 13.90
N SER A 136 1.77 10.49 14.35
CA SER A 136 0.72 11.52 14.17
C SER A 136 1.11 12.87 14.79
N GLY A 137 2.02 12.90 15.77
CA GLY A 137 2.56 14.13 16.34
C GLY A 137 3.20 15.10 15.33
N PHE A 138 3.68 14.59 14.18
CA PHE A 138 4.26 15.40 13.10
C PHE A 138 3.21 16.28 12.38
N GLU A 139 1.91 15.97 12.49
CA GLU A 139 0.83 16.76 11.90
C GLU A 139 0.81 18.20 12.45
N LYS A 140 1.20 18.37 13.72
CA LYS A 140 1.32 19.70 14.37
C LYS A 140 2.39 20.59 13.73
N GLN A 141 3.30 20.00 12.97
CA GLN A 141 4.38 20.67 12.24
C GLN A 141 4.10 20.71 10.73
N GLY A 142 2.89 20.34 10.29
CA GLY A 142 2.54 20.23 8.87
C GLY A 142 3.31 19.13 8.12
N CYS A 143 3.96 18.21 8.84
CA CYS A 143 4.76 17.14 8.25
C CYS A 143 3.94 15.84 8.20
N CYS A 144 3.78 15.27 7.00
CA CYS A 144 2.93 14.11 6.76
C CYS A 144 3.70 12.95 6.11
N LEU A 145 3.22 11.73 6.28
CA LEU A 145 3.76 10.52 5.67
C LEU A 145 2.65 9.47 5.63
N GLU A 146 1.91 9.35 4.51
CA GLU A 146 0.74 8.48 4.39
C GLU A 146 1.11 7.00 4.19
N GLY A 147 1.80 6.44 5.20
CA GLY A 147 2.02 5.02 5.40
C GLY A 147 2.58 4.31 4.18
N THR A 148 2.08 3.10 3.90
CA THR A 148 2.50 2.30 2.73
C THR A 148 1.88 2.77 1.42
N GLY A 149 1.12 3.87 1.43
CA GLY A 149 0.84 4.65 0.23
C GLY A 149 2.10 5.36 -0.26
N SER A 150 2.77 6.03 0.65
CA SER A 150 4.02 6.75 0.40
C SER A 150 5.27 5.87 0.49
N LEU A 151 5.25 4.84 1.33
CA LEU A 151 6.37 3.93 1.61
C LEU A 151 6.21 2.61 0.84
N VAL A 152 6.81 2.50 -0.35
CA VAL A 152 6.94 1.18 -1.01
C VAL A 152 8.16 0.48 -0.43
N LEU A 153 7.91 -0.56 0.36
CA LEU A 153 8.93 -1.23 1.16
C LEU A 153 9.47 -2.48 0.45
N ASP A 154 10.79 -2.54 0.36
CA ASP A 154 11.56 -3.76 0.11
C ASP A 154 11.98 -4.33 1.47
N HIS A 155 11.22 -5.31 1.93
CA HIS A 155 11.47 -5.94 3.22
C HIS A 155 12.73 -6.81 3.20
N LEU A 156 13.16 -7.32 2.05
CA LEU A 156 14.33 -8.20 1.93
C LEU A 156 15.64 -7.42 1.99
N LYS A 157 15.71 -6.30 1.26
CA LYS A 157 16.90 -5.43 1.21
C LYS A 157 16.84 -4.28 2.21
N LYS A 158 15.73 -4.14 2.95
CA LYS A 158 15.48 -3.04 3.88
C LYS A 158 15.60 -1.68 3.18
N VAL A 159 14.93 -1.52 2.04
CA VAL A 159 14.87 -0.23 1.32
C VAL A 159 13.44 0.32 1.36
N ALA A 160 13.29 1.61 1.59
CA ALA A 160 12.02 2.32 1.49
C ALA A 160 12.07 3.28 0.29
N TYR A 161 11.35 2.97 -0.78
CA TYR A 161 11.21 3.83 -1.94
C TYR A 161 10.09 4.84 -1.70
N VAL A 162 10.40 6.13 -1.87
CA VAL A 162 9.46 7.20 -1.55
C VAL A 162 9.54 8.33 -2.59
N SER A 163 8.46 8.51 -3.34
CA SER A 163 8.25 9.76 -4.06
C SER A 163 7.80 10.84 -3.08
N LEU A 164 8.45 12.01 -3.11
CA LEU A 164 8.15 13.15 -2.26
C LEU A 164 6.93 13.92 -2.78
N SER A 165 6.00 14.22 -1.87
CA SER A 165 4.76 14.95 -2.12
C SER A 165 4.28 15.60 -0.81
N ASN A 166 3.11 16.24 -0.84
CA ASN A 166 2.45 16.74 0.38
C ASN A 166 2.18 15.63 1.41
N ARG A 167 2.19 14.36 0.97
CA ARG A 167 1.87 13.16 1.75
C ARG A 167 3.12 12.33 2.11
N SER A 168 4.31 12.85 1.85
CA SER A 168 5.58 12.15 2.09
C SER A 168 6.72 13.15 2.37
N ASN A 169 6.70 13.70 3.58
CA ASN A 169 7.71 14.63 4.05
C ASN A 169 9.04 13.91 4.33
N PRO A 170 10.18 14.40 3.80
CA PRO A 170 11.48 13.72 3.91
C PRO A 170 11.98 13.57 5.36
N SER A 171 11.61 14.48 6.27
CA SER A 171 12.01 14.37 7.68
C SER A 171 11.29 13.22 8.39
N VAL A 172 10.01 13.01 8.10
CA VAL A 172 9.22 11.89 8.65
C VAL A 172 9.67 10.57 8.03
N VAL A 173 9.98 10.56 6.72
CA VAL A 173 10.57 9.39 6.03
C VAL A 173 11.87 8.96 6.69
N ARG A 174 12.78 9.92 6.97
CA ARG A 174 14.04 9.63 7.66
C ARG A 174 13.80 9.07 9.05
N ARG A 175 12.89 9.68 9.83
CA ARG A 175 12.54 9.19 11.16
C ARG A 175 12.02 7.75 11.13
N PHE A 176 11.10 7.46 10.21
CA PHE A 176 10.59 6.11 9.99
C PHE A 176 11.71 5.13 9.61
N ALA A 177 12.58 5.52 8.69
CA ALA A 177 13.70 4.72 8.23
C ALA A 177 14.68 4.38 9.37
N ASP A 178 14.98 5.34 10.24
CA ASP A 178 15.84 5.14 11.42
C ASP A 178 15.18 4.16 12.40
N ASP A 179 13.92 4.39 12.75
CA ASP A 179 13.17 3.58 13.72
C ASP A 179 13.00 2.14 13.21
N PHE A 180 12.71 1.93 11.92
CA PHE A 180 12.43 0.60 11.34
C PHE A 180 13.61 -0.03 10.58
N HIS A 181 14.78 0.60 10.60
CA HIS A 181 16.02 0.15 9.96
C HIS A 181 15.86 -0.09 8.45
N TYR A 182 15.27 0.88 7.74
CA TYR A 182 15.25 0.92 6.28
C TYR A 182 16.25 1.97 5.77
N GLU A 183 16.82 1.74 4.60
CA GLU A 183 17.49 2.78 3.81
C GLU A 183 16.45 3.54 2.98
N PRO A 184 16.31 4.86 3.16
CA PRO A 184 15.38 5.64 2.35
C PRO A 184 15.97 5.97 0.98
N VAL A 185 15.23 5.64 -0.07
CA VAL A 185 15.47 6.09 -1.45
C VAL A 185 14.36 7.06 -1.81
N THR A 186 14.59 8.34 -1.51
CA THR A 186 13.67 9.43 -1.86
C THR A 186 13.93 9.95 -3.27
N PHE A 187 12.87 10.29 -3.98
CA PHE A 187 12.91 10.88 -5.33
C PHE A 187 11.69 11.77 -5.55
N THR A 188 11.66 12.51 -6.66
CA THR A 188 10.51 13.32 -7.09
C THR A 188 9.89 12.68 -8.33
N SER A 189 8.56 12.53 -8.35
CA SER A 189 7.85 12.05 -9.54
C SER A 189 6.65 12.90 -9.90
N THR A 190 6.33 12.95 -11.19
CA THR A 190 5.22 13.76 -11.73
C THR A 190 4.39 12.97 -12.72
N ASP A 191 3.10 13.31 -12.81
CA ASP A 191 2.22 12.84 -13.88
C ASP A 191 2.56 13.49 -15.25
N SER A 192 1.79 13.14 -16.28
CA SER A 192 2.00 13.64 -17.65
C SER A 192 1.78 15.15 -17.82
N VAL A 193 1.18 15.83 -16.83
CA VAL A 193 0.97 17.29 -16.84
C VAL A 193 1.86 18.00 -15.81
N GLY A 194 2.85 17.30 -15.25
CA GLY A 194 3.86 17.85 -14.34
C GLY A 194 3.40 18.00 -12.89
N ARG A 195 2.26 17.42 -12.49
CA ARG A 195 1.81 17.44 -11.09
C ARG A 195 2.51 16.34 -10.30
N PRO A 196 2.91 16.59 -9.03
CA PRO A 196 3.50 15.55 -8.20
C PRO A 196 2.60 14.32 -8.06
N ILE A 197 3.18 13.13 -8.15
CA ILE A 197 2.45 11.89 -7.84
C ILE A 197 2.31 11.80 -6.32
N TYR A 198 1.07 11.78 -5.84
CA TYR A 198 0.76 11.93 -4.42
C TYR A 198 1.25 10.75 -3.55
N HIS A 199 1.21 9.52 -4.07
CA HIS A 199 1.65 8.30 -3.39
C HIS A 199 2.56 7.46 -4.28
N THR A 200 3.67 6.98 -3.73
CA THR A 200 4.62 6.09 -4.44
C THR A 200 3.96 4.79 -4.94
N ASN A 201 3.02 4.24 -4.17
CA ASN A 201 2.39 2.96 -4.48
C ASN A 201 1.46 2.98 -5.70
N VAL A 202 1.14 4.14 -6.29
CA VAL A 202 0.35 4.19 -7.53
C VAL A 202 1.22 3.98 -8.76
N MET A 203 2.53 4.28 -8.66
CA MET A 203 3.49 4.17 -9.75
C MET A 203 4.50 3.02 -9.57
N MET A 204 4.50 2.35 -8.42
CA MET A 204 5.48 1.32 -8.08
C MET A 204 4.93 0.21 -7.17
N CYS A 205 5.30 -1.03 -7.49
CA CYS A 205 5.17 -2.20 -6.63
C CYS A 205 6.49 -2.99 -6.61
N VAL A 206 6.96 -3.36 -5.42
CA VAL A 206 8.14 -4.22 -5.24
C VAL A 206 7.69 -5.60 -4.73
N GLY A 207 7.93 -6.62 -5.56
CA GLY A 207 7.74 -8.03 -5.23
C GLY A 207 9.06 -8.70 -4.81
N THR A 208 8.99 -10.01 -4.60
CA THR A 208 10.18 -10.80 -4.23
C THR A 208 11.19 -10.81 -5.37
N ASP A 209 10.75 -11.12 -6.59
CA ASP A 209 11.62 -11.35 -7.76
C ASP A 209 11.47 -10.27 -8.85
N PHE A 210 10.48 -9.38 -8.71
CA PHE A 210 10.16 -8.37 -9.71
C PHE A 210 9.88 -7.02 -9.07
N ALA A 211 9.97 -5.97 -9.88
CA ALA A 211 9.49 -4.65 -9.55
C ALA A 211 8.72 -4.06 -10.73
N VAL A 212 7.49 -3.63 -10.49
CA VAL A 212 6.71 -2.86 -11.46
C VAL A 212 6.91 -1.38 -11.14
N VAL A 213 7.36 -0.56 -12.10
CA VAL A 213 7.69 0.84 -11.83
C VAL A 213 7.55 1.74 -13.05
N GLY A 214 6.90 2.90 -12.91
CA GLY A 214 6.91 3.97 -13.92
C GLY A 214 8.15 4.86 -13.81
N LEU A 215 9.31 4.41 -14.31
CA LEU A 215 10.58 5.16 -14.19
C LEU A 215 10.56 6.48 -14.96
N ASP A 216 9.83 6.56 -16.07
CA ASP A 216 9.68 7.79 -16.86
C ASP A 216 8.91 8.90 -16.14
N LEU A 217 8.25 8.58 -15.04
CA LEU A 217 7.58 9.56 -14.18
C LEU A 217 8.53 10.24 -13.21
N ILE A 218 9.84 9.91 -13.23
CA ILE A 218 10.88 10.53 -12.40
C ILE A 218 11.71 11.47 -13.30
N PRO A 219 11.41 12.79 -13.34
CA PRO A 219 12.03 13.69 -14.30
C PRO A 219 13.53 13.90 -14.07
N ASN A 220 13.97 13.83 -12.81
CA ASN A 220 15.38 13.95 -12.47
C ASN A 220 16.12 12.66 -12.84
N GLU A 221 17.02 12.73 -13.82
CA GLU A 221 17.74 11.57 -14.34
C GLU A 221 18.60 10.86 -13.29
N SER A 222 19.20 11.62 -12.37
CA SER A 222 20.04 11.07 -11.29
C SER A 222 19.19 10.28 -10.28
N GLU A 223 18.02 10.81 -9.91
CA GLU A 223 17.06 10.11 -9.06
C GLU A 223 16.51 8.87 -9.76
N ARG A 224 16.12 8.97 -11.03
CA ARG A 224 15.63 7.85 -11.84
C ARG A 224 16.66 6.72 -11.92
N ARG A 225 17.92 7.07 -12.22
CA ARG A 225 19.04 6.12 -12.25
C ARG A 225 19.25 5.47 -10.88
N LYS A 226 19.24 6.26 -9.79
CA LYS A 226 19.39 5.74 -8.42
C LYS A 226 18.29 4.74 -8.06
N VAL A 227 17.04 5.02 -8.42
CA VAL A 227 15.90 4.11 -8.19
C VAL A 227 16.10 2.81 -8.96
N ARG A 228 16.42 2.88 -10.26
CA ARG A 228 16.70 1.72 -11.11
C ARG A 228 17.84 0.87 -10.54
N GLU A 229 19.00 1.47 -10.30
CA GLU A 229 20.19 0.79 -9.76
C GLU A 229 19.88 0.09 -8.44
N ARG A 230 19.08 0.72 -7.55
CA ARG A 230 18.67 0.09 -6.30
C ARG A 230 17.74 -1.10 -6.48
N LEU A 231 16.78 -1.03 -7.42
CA LEU A 231 15.90 -2.15 -7.74
C LEU A 231 16.68 -3.33 -8.35
N GLU A 232 17.61 -3.04 -9.27
CA GLU A 232 18.48 -4.03 -9.93
C GLU A 232 19.45 -4.69 -8.95
N ALA A 233 20.08 -3.92 -8.05
CA ALA A 233 20.89 -4.45 -6.94
C ALA A 233 20.06 -5.34 -5.99
N GLY A 234 18.74 -5.17 -6.01
CA GLY A 234 17.76 -6.04 -5.38
C GLY A 234 17.73 -7.47 -5.93
N GLY A 235 18.20 -7.67 -7.16
CA GLY A 235 18.09 -8.91 -7.92
C GLY A 235 16.74 -9.07 -8.64
N ARG A 236 16.01 -7.96 -8.84
CA ARG A 236 14.65 -7.99 -9.37
C ARG A 236 14.61 -7.73 -10.86
N GLN A 237 13.71 -8.44 -11.55
CA GLN A 237 13.34 -8.08 -12.90
C GLN A 237 12.46 -6.83 -12.89
N ILE A 238 12.90 -5.78 -13.57
CA ILE A 238 12.13 -4.54 -13.70
C ILE A 238 11.13 -4.69 -14.84
N ILE A 239 9.86 -4.44 -14.53
CA ILE A 239 8.77 -4.23 -15.49
C ILE A 239 8.45 -2.74 -15.50
N GLU A 240 8.83 -2.05 -16.57
CA GLU A 240 8.59 -0.61 -16.69
C GLU A 240 7.15 -0.34 -17.10
N LEU A 241 6.52 0.64 -16.45
CA LEU A 241 5.18 1.10 -16.77
C LEU A 241 5.23 2.41 -17.56
N THR A 242 4.35 2.51 -18.54
CA THR A 242 4.10 3.80 -19.20
C THR A 242 3.28 4.73 -18.29
N PRO A 243 3.28 6.05 -18.53
CA PRO A 243 2.41 6.98 -17.81
C PRO A 243 0.92 6.60 -17.87
N GLU A 244 0.46 6.07 -19.01
CA GLU A 244 -0.93 5.62 -19.19
C GLU A 244 -1.25 4.40 -18.31
N GLN A 245 -0.32 3.45 -18.20
CA GLN A 245 -0.48 2.29 -17.33
C GLN A 245 -0.55 2.70 -15.86
N VAL A 246 0.31 3.65 -15.44
CA VAL A 246 0.25 4.21 -14.09
C VAL A 246 -1.08 4.93 -13.84
N ALA A 247 -1.57 5.76 -14.79
CA ALA A 247 -2.88 6.42 -14.72
C ALA A 247 -4.07 5.44 -14.63
N ASN A 248 -3.85 4.18 -15.03
CA ASN A 248 -4.81 3.07 -14.90
C ASN A 248 -4.43 2.09 -13.78
N PHE A 249 -3.70 2.56 -12.76
CA PHE A 249 -3.36 1.85 -11.53
C PHE A 249 -2.49 0.59 -11.69
N ALA A 250 -1.77 0.42 -12.80
CA ALA A 250 -0.89 -0.73 -13.00
C ALA A 250 0.24 -0.85 -11.94
N GLY A 251 0.65 0.27 -11.33
CA GLY A 251 1.61 0.28 -10.22
C GLY A 251 0.98 -0.04 -8.86
N ASN A 252 -0.35 0.10 -8.72
CA ASN A 252 -1.11 -0.08 -7.48
C ASN A 252 -1.42 -1.56 -7.19
N ALA A 253 -0.35 -2.35 -7.15
CA ALA A 253 -0.39 -3.79 -6.92
C ALA A 253 0.35 -4.18 -5.63
N ILE A 254 0.09 -5.40 -5.15
CA ILE A 254 0.79 -5.97 -4.00
C ILE A 254 1.08 -7.44 -4.17
N GLU A 255 2.32 -7.83 -3.86
CA GLU A 255 2.65 -9.25 -3.71
C GLU A 255 2.19 -9.75 -2.33
N LEU A 256 1.33 -10.77 -2.33
CA LEU A 256 0.95 -11.56 -1.16
C LEU A 256 1.40 -12.99 -1.37
N CYS A 257 1.21 -13.85 -0.37
CA CYS A 257 1.36 -15.29 -0.56
C CYS A 257 0.13 -16.02 -0.05
N ASN A 258 -0.17 -17.19 -0.63
CA ASN A 258 -1.25 -18.03 -0.11
C ASN A 258 -0.81 -18.74 1.18
N SER A 259 -1.78 -19.10 2.02
CA SER A 259 -1.54 -19.89 3.25
C SER A 259 -1.13 -21.33 2.96
N SER A 260 -1.49 -21.86 1.80
CA SER A 260 -1.24 -23.24 1.37
C SER A 260 -0.05 -23.33 0.41
N GLY A 261 1.17 -23.44 0.95
CA GLY A 261 2.38 -23.74 0.17
C GLY A 261 3.19 -22.53 -0.29
N GLY A 262 2.77 -21.30 0.03
CA GLY A 262 3.57 -20.09 -0.19
C GLY A 262 3.63 -19.63 -1.65
N GLN A 263 2.64 -20.01 -2.48
CA GLN A 263 2.53 -19.46 -3.83
C GLN A 263 2.39 -17.94 -3.75
N LYS A 264 3.25 -17.22 -4.47
CA LYS A 264 3.19 -15.76 -4.55
C LYS A 264 2.02 -15.35 -5.43
N LEU A 265 1.29 -14.35 -4.96
CA LEU A 265 0.11 -13.79 -5.58
C LEU A 265 0.39 -12.32 -5.87
N LEU A 266 -0.06 -11.80 -7.01
CA LEU A 266 -0.06 -10.38 -7.26
C LEU A 266 -1.50 -9.89 -7.34
N VAL A 267 -1.89 -9.13 -6.32
CA VAL A 267 -3.21 -8.50 -6.27
C VAL A 267 -3.13 -7.16 -6.98
N LEU A 268 -4.05 -6.94 -7.92
CA LEU A 268 -4.19 -5.74 -8.73
C LEU A 268 -5.66 -5.57 -9.13
N SER A 269 -6.07 -4.39 -9.62
CA SER A 269 -7.44 -4.25 -10.13
C SER A 269 -7.60 -4.85 -11.53
N THR A 270 -8.83 -5.17 -11.93
CA THR A 270 -9.12 -5.56 -13.33
C THR A 270 -8.76 -4.45 -14.32
N ARG A 271 -8.91 -3.18 -13.93
CA ARG A 271 -8.46 -2.02 -14.72
C ARG A 271 -6.96 -2.04 -14.94
N ALA A 272 -6.18 -2.21 -13.87
CA ALA A 272 -4.73 -2.36 -13.94
C ALA A 272 -4.32 -3.56 -14.81
N LEU A 273 -4.99 -4.71 -14.65
CA LEU A 273 -4.72 -5.89 -15.45
C LEU A 273 -4.96 -5.65 -16.95
N SER A 274 -6.03 -4.93 -17.30
CA SER A 274 -6.45 -4.74 -18.70
C SER A 274 -5.51 -3.85 -19.53
N ILE A 275 -4.69 -3.02 -18.88
CA ILE A 275 -3.76 -2.09 -19.56
C ILE A 275 -2.32 -2.64 -19.64
N LEU A 276 -2.03 -3.76 -18.96
CA LEU A 276 -0.72 -4.40 -19.03
C LEU A 276 -0.51 -5.06 -20.39
N GLN A 277 0.70 -4.94 -20.91
CA GLN A 277 1.08 -5.52 -22.20
C GLN A 277 1.33 -7.04 -22.07
N PRO A 278 1.17 -7.82 -23.15
CA PRO A 278 1.34 -9.27 -23.10
C PRO A 278 2.72 -9.74 -22.61
N ASP A 279 3.78 -9.02 -22.92
CA ASP A 279 5.15 -9.29 -22.46
C ASP A 279 5.29 -9.03 -20.96
N GLN A 280 4.76 -7.92 -20.45
CA GLN A 280 4.72 -7.62 -19.01
C GLN A 280 3.94 -8.71 -18.24
N LEU A 281 2.79 -9.15 -18.78
CA LEU A 281 2.00 -10.23 -18.20
C LEU A 281 2.75 -11.56 -18.21
N THR A 282 3.48 -11.87 -19.29
CA THR A 282 4.30 -13.08 -19.39
C THR A 282 5.38 -13.09 -18.33
N ILE A 283 6.06 -11.95 -18.13
CA ILE A 283 7.07 -11.79 -17.08
C ILE A 283 6.46 -11.98 -15.69
N LEU A 284 5.38 -11.26 -15.38
CA LEU A 284 4.73 -11.35 -14.06
C LEU A 284 4.24 -12.76 -13.76
N THR A 285 3.57 -13.42 -14.71
CA THR A 285 3.02 -14.77 -14.51
C THR A 285 4.09 -15.86 -14.36
N SER A 286 5.35 -15.56 -14.71
CA SER A 286 6.48 -16.45 -14.38
C SER A 286 6.85 -16.45 -12.89
N PHE A 287 6.50 -15.39 -12.14
CA PHE A 287 6.81 -15.23 -10.72
C PHE A 287 5.61 -15.41 -9.80
N VAL A 288 4.43 -14.97 -10.26
CA VAL A 288 3.24 -14.81 -9.42
C VAL A 288 1.97 -15.27 -10.11
N ARG A 289 1.00 -15.75 -9.32
CA ARG A 289 -0.39 -15.88 -9.80
C ARG A 289 -1.08 -14.52 -9.70
N LEU A 290 -1.65 -14.03 -10.79
CA LEU A 290 -2.43 -12.79 -10.78
C LEU A 290 -3.77 -13.00 -10.05
N VAL A 291 -4.16 -12.05 -9.22
CA VAL A 291 -5.41 -12.05 -8.45
C VAL A 291 -6.11 -10.71 -8.70
N PRO A 292 -6.86 -10.58 -9.80
CA PRO A 292 -7.54 -9.33 -10.12
C PRO A 292 -8.77 -9.11 -9.24
N VAL A 293 -8.99 -7.87 -8.79
CA VAL A 293 -10.22 -7.44 -8.10
C VAL A 293 -10.96 -6.38 -8.92
N THR A 294 -12.28 -6.48 -9.02
CA THR A 294 -13.11 -5.50 -9.75
C THR A 294 -13.68 -4.48 -8.78
N ILE A 295 -13.13 -3.27 -8.81
CA ILE A 295 -13.40 -2.21 -7.82
C ILE A 295 -13.60 -0.81 -8.48
N PRO A 296 -14.40 -0.69 -9.56
CA PRO A 296 -14.49 0.57 -10.32
C PRO A 296 -15.07 1.73 -9.50
N THR A 297 -15.95 1.47 -8.54
CA THR A 297 -16.48 2.52 -7.65
C THR A 297 -15.42 2.98 -6.67
N ILE A 298 -14.69 2.05 -6.03
CA ILE A 298 -13.62 2.39 -5.08
C ILE A 298 -12.50 3.20 -5.77
N GLU A 299 -12.20 2.89 -7.04
CA GLU A 299 -11.21 3.64 -7.82
C GLU A 299 -11.58 5.11 -8.06
N LEU A 300 -12.84 5.50 -7.90
CA LEU A 300 -13.25 6.91 -7.95
C LEU A 300 -12.60 7.76 -6.84
N GLY A 301 -12.22 7.15 -5.71
CA GLY A 301 -11.48 7.78 -4.62
C GLY A 301 -9.99 8.03 -4.93
N GLY A 302 -9.50 7.55 -6.07
CA GLY A 302 -8.11 7.72 -6.50
C GLY A 302 -7.12 6.73 -5.89
N GLY A 303 -7.60 5.71 -5.15
CA GLY A 303 -6.84 4.53 -4.73
C GLY A 303 -7.37 3.27 -5.43
N SER A 304 -6.57 2.20 -5.48
CA SER A 304 -6.96 0.93 -6.09
C SER A 304 -6.60 -0.25 -5.17
N ALA A 305 -6.40 -1.45 -5.73
CA ALA A 305 -6.33 -2.70 -5.00
C ALA A 305 -5.28 -2.70 -3.87
N ARG A 306 -4.08 -2.17 -4.13
CA ARG A 306 -3.03 -2.04 -3.09
C ARG A 306 -3.46 -1.15 -1.94
N CYS A 307 -4.14 -0.04 -2.22
CA CYS A 307 -4.54 0.92 -1.18
C CYS A 307 -5.54 0.30 -0.19
N MET A 308 -6.38 -0.63 -0.64
CA MET A 308 -7.35 -1.31 0.23
C MET A 308 -6.70 -2.28 1.24
N ILE A 309 -5.40 -2.57 1.09
CA ILE A 309 -4.72 -3.67 1.77
C ILE A 309 -3.59 -3.12 2.65
N ALA A 310 -3.75 -3.26 3.97
CA ALA A 310 -2.64 -3.14 4.92
C ALA A 310 -2.09 -4.53 5.24
N THR A 311 -0.82 -4.79 4.91
CA THR A 311 -0.21 -6.11 5.17
C THR A 311 0.04 -6.33 6.66
N ILE A 312 -0.23 -7.56 7.11
CA ILE A 312 0.06 -8.00 8.47
C ILE A 312 1.34 -8.84 8.45
N HIS A 313 2.45 -8.22 8.82
CA HIS A 313 3.74 -8.90 9.02
C HIS A 313 4.00 -9.26 10.49
N LEU A 314 3.03 -9.02 11.39
CA LEU A 314 3.17 -9.33 12.80
C LEU A 314 3.37 -10.84 13.04
N PRO A 315 4.18 -11.25 14.04
CA PRO A 315 4.25 -12.63 14.47
C PRO A 315 2.88 -13.11 14.99
N ALA A 316 2.47 -14.32 14.63
CA ALA A 316 1.31 -14.97 15.25
C ALA A 316 1.58 -15.26 16.74
N LEU A 317 0.52 -15.28 17.55
CA LEU A 317 0.56 -15.74 18.95
C LEU A 317 0.79 -17.25 19.05
#